data_AF-A0AAV0WK53-F1
#
_entry.id   AF-A0AAV0WK53-F1
#
_cell.length_a   1.000
_cell.length_b   1.000
_cell.length_c   1.000
_cell.angle_alpha   90.00
_cell.angle_beta   90.00
_cell.angle_gamma   90.00
#
_symmetry.space_group_name_H-M   'P 1'
#
loop_
_entity.id
_entity.type
_entity.pdbx_description
1 polymer ?
#
loop_
_entity_poly.entity_id
_entity_poly.type
_entity_poly.pdbx_seq_one_letter_code
_entity_poly.pdbx_strand_id
1 'polypeptide(L)'
;MLTAFQKENNISFMSHDISALIQEHLQGLETNLKEYFPPINSNKEWIRNPFSINIETTFSDLNVESLIELSCDTALKDIYKERPLIDFWLSCRKEYPVVAEQAIKFLMPFVTTYKCEAGFSTLVFLKNKYRNRLEVEPDLRIKLTSFPANLEFLVKNKQHHTSH
;
A
#
# COMPACT_ATOMS: atom_id res chain seq x y z
N MET A 1 16.38 -15.58 12.10
CA MET A 1 15.58 -15.58 10.86
C MET A 1 15.92 -16.78 9.98
N LEU A 2 17.18 -16.94 9.54
CA LEU A 2 17.60 -18.08 8.70
C LEU A 2 17.37 -19.47 9.34
N THR A 3 17.69 -19.62 10.62
CA THR A 3 17.48 -20.87 11.38
C THR A 3 15.99 -21.23 11.55
N ALA A 4 15.12 -20.23 11.70
CA ALA A 4 13.68 -20.42 11.76
C ALA A 4 13.14 -20.85 10.38
N PHE A 5 13.57 -20.18 9.31
CA PHE A 5 13.22 -20.50 7.93
C PHE A 5 13.70 -21.91 7.52
N GLN A 6 14.93 -22.29 7.86
CA GLN A 6 15.49 -23.63 7.59
C GLN A 6 14.66 -24.73 8.27
N LYS A 7 14.26 -24.49 9.52
CA LYS A 7 13.42 -25.41 10.29
C LYS A 7 12.01 -25.54 9.70
N GLU A 8 11.42 -24.43 9.26
CA GLU A 8 10.09 -24.39 8.64
C GLU A 8 10.07 -25.08 7.26
N ASN A 9 11.18 -25.03 6.52
CA ASN A 9 11.30 -25.59 5.17
C ASN A 9 12.02 -26.96 5.11
N ASN A 10 12.28 -27.61 6.26
CA ASN A 10 12.96 -28.91 6.34
C ASN A 10 14.31 -28.98 5.58
N ILE A 11 15.09 -27.90 5.59
CA ILE A 11 16.39 -27.88 4.91
C ILE A 11 17.43 -28.53 5.84
N SER A 12 17.87 -29.76 5.53
CA SER A 12 18.72 -30.56 6.43
C SER A 12 20.22 -30.30 6.32
N PHE A 13 20.71 -29.66 5.25
CA PHE A 13 22.14 -29.36 5.11
C PHE A 13 22.38 -28.15 4.19
N MET A 14 23.02 -27.11 4.72
CA MET A 14 23.62 -26.03 3.94
C MET A 14 25.10 -25.93 4.34
N SER A 15 25.99 -25.76 3.35
CA SER A 15 27.39 -25.46 3.62
C SER A 15 27.48 -24.21 4.51
N HIS A 16 28.42 -24.21 5.46
CA HIS A 16 28.65 -23.09 6.36
C HIS A 16 28.87 -21.77 5.58
N ASP A 17 29.59 -21.82 4.47
CA ASP A 17 29.88 -20.65 3.63
C ASP A 17 28.61 -20.07 2.97
N ILE A 18 27.72 -20.96 2.50
CA ILE A 18 26.44 -20.55 1.91
C ILE A 18 25.52 -19.98 3.00
N SER A 19 25.50 -20.60 4.18
CA SER A 19 24.72 -20.10 5.31
C SER A 19 25.19 -18.72 5.77
N ALA A 20 26.50 -18.48 5.81
CA ALA A 20 27.07 -17.19 6.14
C ALA A 20 26.68 -16.11 5.14
N LEU A 21 26.79 -16.39 3.83
CA LEU A 21 26.38 -15.48 2.76
C LEU A 21 24.88 -15.13 2.82
N ILE A 22 24.01 -16.12 3.04
CA ILE A 22 22.57 -15.88 3.16
C ILE A 22 22.28 -15.04 4.40
N GLN A 23 22.96 -15.31 5.51
CA GLN A 23 22.75 -14.56 6.75
C GLN A 23 23.18 -13.09 6.61
N GLU A 24 24.32 -12.83 5.97
CA GLU A 24 24.78 -11.48 5.65
C GLU A 24 23.77 -10.76 4.75
N HIS A 25 23.29 -11.42 3.70
CA HIS A 25 22.30 -10.84 2.80
C HIS A 25 20.98 -10.52 3.53
N LEU A 26 20.48 -11.43 4.38
CA LEU A 26 19.26 -11.21 5.15
C LEU A 26 19.41 -10.06 6.15
N GLN A 27 20.58 -9.89 6.76
CA GLN A 27 20.87 -8.75 7.64
C GLN A 27 20.92 -7.44 6.87
N GLY A 28 21.51 -7.43 5.67
CA GLY A 28 21.47 -6.29 4.77
C GLY A 28 20.05 -5.93 4.36
N LEU A 29 19.25 -6.94 4.00
CA LEU A 29 17.84 -6.76 3.66
C LEU A 29 17.02 -6.23 4.85
N GLU A 30 17.23 -6.77 6.06
CA GLU A 30 16.57 -6.30 7.27
C GLU A 30 16.91 -4.82 7.55
N THR A 31 18.18 -4.44 7.41
CA THR A 31 18.63 -3.06 7.58
C THR A 31 17.96 -2.14 6.55
N ASN A 32 17.97 -2.52 5.26
CA ASN A 32 17.31 -1.76 4.20
C ASN A 32 15.81 -1.63 4.45
N LEU A 33 15.14 -2.72 4.84
CA LEU A 33 13.70 -2.69 5.15
C LEU A 33 13.40 -1.75 6.31
N LYS A 34 14.25 -1.64 7.33
CA LYS A 34 14.05 -0.68 8.42
C LYS A 34 14.14 0.78 7.96
N GLU A 35 14.91 1.08 6.92
CA GLU A 35 14.94 2.43 6.32
C GLU A 35 13.63 2.76 5.59
N TYR A 36 13.09 1.80 4.82
CA TYR A 36 11.83 1.99 4.10
C TYR A 36 10.57 1.85 4.98
N PHE A 37 10.66 1.04 6.04
CA PHE A 37 9.59 0.72 6.98
C PHE A 37 10.06 0.99 8.41
N PRO A 38 10.17 2.26 8.82
CA PRO A 38 10.55 2.59 10.17
C PRO A 38 9.56 1.97 11.17
N PRO A 39 10.03 1.53 12.34
CA PRO A 39 9.15 0.97 13.36
C PRO A 39 8.06 1.99 13.72
N ILE A 40 6.85 1.47 13.96
CA ILE A 40 5.71 2.30 14.33
C ILE A 40 6.01 2.96 15.66
N ASN A 41 6.15 4.28 15.66
CA ASN A 41 6.26 5.09 16.86
C ASN A 41 5.05 4.82 17.77
N SER A 42 5.25 4.59 19.07
CA SER A 42 4.16 4.32 20.03
C SER A 42 3.08 5.40 20.05
N ASN A 43 3.41 6.64 19.67
CA ASN A 43 2.45 7.74 19.55
C ASN A 43 1.42 7.58 18.41
N LYS A 44 1.55 6.55 17.56
CA LYS A 44 0.63 6.24 16.45
C LYS A 44 -0.17 4.97 16.64
N GLU A 45 -0.11 4.34 17.81
CA GLU A 45 -0.88 3.12 18.10
C GLU A 45 -2.39 3.31 17.97
N TRP A 46 -2.89 4.52 18.22
CA TRP A 46 -4.28 4.90 18.04
C TRP A 46 -4.77 4.73 16.58
N ILE A 47 -3.86 4.77 15.59
CA ILE A 47 -4.21 4.54 14.18
C ILE A 47 -4.63 3.08 13.96
N ARG A 48 -4.02 2.15 14.70
CA ARG A 48 -4.35 0.73 14.64
C ARG A 48 -5.59 0.40 15.46
N ASN A 49 -5.75 1.04 16.61
CA ASN A 49 -6.91 0.86 17.47
C ASN A 49 -7.33 2.20 18.11
N PRO A 50 -8.27 2.92 17.47
CA PRO A 50 -8.70 4.24 17.96
C PRO A 50 -9.62 4.16 19.19
N PHE A 51 -10.04 2.96 19.60
CA PHE A 51 -10.89 2.73 20.78
C PHE A 51 -10.09 2.24 22.00
N SER A 52 -8.76 2.20 21.92
CA SER A 52 -7.87 1.84 23.02
C SER A 52 -6.71 2.82 23.13
N ILE A 53 -7.06 4.10 23.22
CA ILE A 53 -6.10 5.20 23.30
C ILE A 53 -5.47 5.21 24.68
N ASN A 54 -4.13 5.17 24.73
CA ASN A 54 -3.40 5.60 25.90
C ASN A 54 -3.15 7.12 25.80
N ILE A 55 -3.92 7.84 26.60
CA ILE A 55 -3.96 9.29 26.65
C ILE A 55 -2.55 9.87 26.93
N GLU A 56 -1.77 9.26 27.83
CA GLU A 56 -0.42 9.74 28.20
C GLU A 56 0.57 9.75 27.03
N THR A 57 0.45 8.78 26.12
CA THR A 57 1.33 8.64 24.95
C THR A 57 0.85 9.41 23.72
N THR A 58 -0.42 9.85 23.71
CA THR A 58 -1.09 10.41 22.53
C THR A 58 -1.13 11.94 22.55
N PHE A 59 -0.94 12.58 23.72
CA PHE A 59 -1.04 14.03 23.92
C PHE A 59 -0.01 14.90 23.21
N SER A 60 0.96 14.32 22.49
CA SER A 60 1.89 15.10 21.67
C SER A 60 1.24 15.70 20.42
N ASP A 61 0.06 15.21 20.01
CA ASP A 61 -0.63 15.64 18.80
C ASP A 61 -1.76 16.66 19.09
N LEU A 62 -1.86 17.68 18.24
CA LEU A 62 -2.83 18.80 18.34
C LEU A 62 -4.32 18.39 18.22
N ASN A 63 -4.65 17.13 17.94
CA ASN A 63 -6.02 16.66 17.64
C ASN A 63 -6.57 15.62 18.64
N VAL A 64 -6.08 15.63 19.87
CA VAL A 64 -6.47 14.65 20.89
C VAL A 64 -7.97 14.70 21.20
N GLU A 65 -8.60 15.87 21.15
CA GLU A 65 -10.03 16.03 21.44
C GLU A 65 -10.93 15.26 20.46
N SER A 66 -10.71 15.43 19.15
CA SER A 66 -11.44 14.68 18.12
C SER A 66 -11.22 13.17 18.22
N LEU A 67 -10.02 12.76 18.64
CA LEU A 67 -9.68 11.36 18.83
C LEU A 67 -10.36 10.78 20.07
N ILE A 68 -10.46 11.55 21.16
CA ILE A 68 -11.22 11.17 22.37
C ILE A 68 -12.70 11.01 22.03
N GLU A 69 -13.29 11.98 21.34
CA GLU A 69 -14.70 11.93 20.93
C GLU A 69 -15.00 10.69 20.08
N LEU A 70 -14.19 10.45 19.04
CA LEU A 70 -14.30 9.26 18.19
C LEU A 70 -14.18 7.97 19.02
N SER A 71 -13.27 7.93 20.00
CA SER A 71 -13.05 6.73 20.84
C SER A 71 -14.21 6.40 21.77
N CYS A 72 -15.04 7.40 22.08
CA CYS A 72 -16.24 7.24 22.89
C CYS A 72 -17.47 6.87 22.05
N ASP A 73 -17.39 6.95 20.72
CA ASP A 73 -18.51 6.61 19.83
C ASP A 73 -18.66 5.09 19.69
N THR A 74 -19.73 4.57 20.28
CA THR A 74 -20.08 3.15 20.23
C THR A 74 -20.50 2.66 18.84
N ALA A 75 -21.13 3.51 18.02
CA ALA A 75 -21.55 3.15 16.66
C ALA A 75 -20.33 3.03 15.75
N LEU A 76 -19.38 3.96 15.85
CA LEU A 76 -18.09 3.85 15.15
C LEU A 76 -17.29 2.64 15.61
N LYS A 77 -17.36 2.27 16.90
CA LYS A 77 -16.71 1.07 17.43
C LYS A 77 -17.24 -0.20 16.80
N ASP A 78 -18.53 -0.27 16.50
CA ASP A 78 -19.12 -1.42 15.83
C ASP A 78 -18.74 -1.44 14.34
N ILE A 79 -18.76 -0.29 13.66
CA ILE A 79 -18.25 -0.18 12.27
C ILE A 79 -16.79 -0.62 12.16
N TYR A 80 -15.95 -0.24 13.13
CA TYR A 80 -14.55 -0.63 13.19
C TYR A 80 -14.34 -2.16 13.27
N LYS A 81 -15.23 -2.88 13.97
CA LYS A 81 -15.15 -4.36 14.05
C LYS A 81 -15.56 -5.04 12.75
N GLU A 82 -16.43 -4.41 11.97
CA GLU A 82 -17.01 -5.01 10.76
C GLU A 82 -16.21 -4.70 9.49
N ARG A 83 -15.36 -3.66 9.50
CA ARG A 83 -14.67 -3.17 8.30
C ARG A 83 -13.16 -3.30 8.38
N PRO A 84 -12.48 -3.42 7.23
CA PRO A 84 -11.04 -3.22 7.16
C PRO A 84 -10.65 -1.84 7.73
N LEU A 85 -9.48 -1.77 8.37
CA LEU A 85 -9.00 -0.57 9.04
C LEU A 85 -8.99 0.67 8.14
N ILE A 86 -8.58 0.52 6.88
CA ILE A 86 -8.55 1.63 5.93
C ILE A 86 -9.96 2.14 5.58
N ASP A 87 -10.93 1.25 5.44
CA ASP A 87 -12.31 1.59 5.09
C ASP A 87 -13.01 2.27 6.27
N PHE A 88 -12.68 1.86 7.51
CA PHE A 88 -13.09 2.56 8.71
C PHE A 88 -12.59 4.01 8.69
N TRP A 89 -11.29 4.23 8.51
CA TRP A 89 -10.73 5.59 8.49
C TRP A 89 -11.27 6.44 7.33
N LEU A 90 -11.51 5.84 6.17
CA LEU A 90 -12.17 6.51 5.04
C LEU A 90 -13.60 6.95 5.39
N SER A 91 -14.33 6.16 6.17
CA SER A 91 -15.68 6.51 6.62
C SER A 91 -15.68 7.66 7.62
N CYS A 92 -14.67 7.73 8.50
CA CYS A 92 -14.50 8.82 9.48
C CYS A 92 -14.06 10.14 8.85
N ARG A 93 -13.66 10.17 7.57
CA ARG A 93 -13.08 11.36 6.92
C ARG A 93 -14.02 12.56 6.87
N LYS A 94 -15.33 12.34 6.87
CA LYS A 94 -16.32 13.42 6.84
C LYS A 94 -16.47 14.11 8.20
N GLU A 95 -16.46 13.33 9.27
CA GLU A 95 -16.77 13.78 10.63
C GLU A 95 -15.51 14.12 11.44
N TYR A 96 -14.43 13.36 11.22
CA TYR A 96 -13.13 13.53 11.87
C TYR A 96 -12.01 13.70 10.83
N PRO A 97 -12.07 14.75 9.97
CA PRO A 97 -11.19 14.88 8.81
C PRO A 97 -9.71 14.89 9.16
N VAL A 98 -9.32 15.55 10.26
CA VAL A 98 -7.90 15.69 10.61
C VAL A 98 -7.30 14.36 11.09
N VAL A 99 -8.00 13.68 11.99
CA VAL A 99 -7.59 12.39 12.56
C VAL A 99 -7.61 11.30 11.47
N ALA A 100 -8.68 11.26 10.68
CA ALA A 100 -8.81 10.32 9.58
C ALA A 100 -7.72 10.53 8.51
N GLU A 101 -7.40 11.77 8.14
CA GLU A 101 -6.36 12.04 7.15
C GLU A 101 -4.97 11.61 7.64
N GLN A 102 -4.67 11.81 8.93
CA GLN A 102 -3.41 11.36 9.54
C GLN A 102 -3.31 9.82 9.54
N ALA A 103 -4.40 9.13 9.91
CA ALA A 103 -4.48 7.68 9.85
C ALA A 103 -4.34 7.15 8.42
N ILE A 104 -5.07 7.72 7.46
CA ILE A 104 -5.04 7.33 6.05
C ILE A 104 -3.62 7.50 5.46
N LYS A 105 -2.96 8.64 5.70
CA LYS A 105 -1.59 8.87 5.24
C LYS A 105 -0.61 7.86 5.82
N PHE A 106 -0.79 7.51 7.09
CA PHE A 106 0.04 6.51 7.75
C PHE A 106 -0.19 5.08 7.23
N LEU A 107 -1.44 4.74 6.90
CA LEU A 107 -1.82 3.41 6.40
C LEU A 107 -1.60 3.23 4.90
N MET A 108 -1.45 4.32 4.14
CA MET A 108 -1.20 4.29 2.69
C MET A 108 0.18 4.81 2.23
N PRO A 109 1.32 4.41 2.81
CA PRO A 109 2.62 4.85 2.31
C PRO A 109 2.97 4.23 0.93
N PHE A 110 2.42 3.04 0.60
CA PHE A 110 2.90 2.22 -0.53
C PHE A 110 2.06 2.27 -1.81
N VAL A 111 0.81 2.76 -1.76
CA VAL A 111 -0.09 2.68 -2.92
C VAL A 111 0.37 3.59 -4.06
N THR A 112 1.06 4.69 -3.76
CA THR A 112 1.59 5.60 -4.78
C THR A 112 2.92 5.09 -5.34
N THR A 113 3.86 4.64 -4.51
CA THR A 113 5.19 4.21 -5.00
C THR A 113 5.12 2.98 -5.89
N TYR A 114 4.43 1.90 -5.48
CA TYR A 114 4.33 0.69 -6.32
C TYR A 114 3.59 0.99 -7.64
N LYS A 115 2.49 1.75 -7.60
CA LYS A 115 1.78 2.12 -8.83
C LYS A 115 2.59 3.06 -9.71
N CYS A 116 3.37 3.97 -9.12
CA CYS A 116 4.32 4.81 -9.84
C CYS A 116 5.41 3.95 -10.50
N GLU A 117 6.03 3.02 -9.77
CA GLU A 117 7.04 2.10 -10.28
C GLU A 117 6.48 1.22 -11.39
N ALA A 118 5.32 0.59 -11.19
CA ALA A 118 4.60 -0.16 -12.22
C ALA A 118 4.28 0.71 -13.45
N GLY A 119 3.91 1.98 -13.21
CA GLY A 119 3.75 3.00 -14.25
C GLY A 119 5.02 3.25 -15.03
N PHE A 120 6.15 3.45 -14.35
CA PHE A 120 7.46 3.65 -14.96
C PHE A 120 7.93 2.41 -15.73
N SER A 121 7.81 1.21 -15.16
CA SER A 121 8.14 -0.04 -15.85
C SER A 121 7.31 -0.21 -17.13
N THR A 122 6.01 0.10 -17.07
CA THR A 122 5.13 0.07 -18.24
C THR A 122 5.54 1.11 -19.27
N LEU A 123 5.87 2.33 -18.84
CA LEU A 123 6.34 3.38 -19.72
C LEU A 123 7.64 3.00 -20.44
N VAL A 124 8.59 2.40 -19.72
CA VAL A 124 9.83 1.87 -20.29
C VAL A 124 9.54 0.79 -21.33
N PHE A 125 8.62 -0.13 -21.04
CA PHE A 125 8.18 -1.16 -21.98
C PHE A 125 7.54 -0.56 -23.25
N LEU A 126 6.67 0.45 -23.09
CA LEU A 126 6.01 1.12 -24.21
C LEU A 126 6.97 1.97 -25.05
N LYS A 127 8.03 2.49 -24.43
CA LYS A 127 9.13 3.21 -25.09
C LYS A 127 10.06 2.23 -25.81
N ASN A 128 9.55 1.49 -26.78
CA ASN A 128 10.36 0.66 -27.66
C ASN A 128 10.93 1.49 -28.83
N LYS A 129 12.08 1.06 -29.38
CA LYS A 129 12.79 1.76 -30.46
C LYS A 129 12.05 1.77 -31.82
N TYR A 130 11.01 0.95 -31.98
CA TYR A 130 10.36 0.66 -33.25
C TYR A 130 9.02 1.41 -33.46
N ARG A 131 8.58 2.21 -32.49
CA ARG A 131 7.39 3.06 -32.66
C ARG A 131 7.76 4.34 -33.41
N ASN A 132 7.08 4.58 -34.53
CA ASN A 132 7.24 5.78 -35.34
C ASN A 132 6.69 7.06 -34.67
N ARG A 133 5.84 6.92 -33.63
CA ARG A 133 5.30 8.02 -32.82
C ARG A 133 5.28 7.61 -31.34
N LEU A 134 5.79 8.48 -30.47
CA LEU A 134 5.80 8.27 -29.03
C LEU A 134 4.52 8.84 -28.39
N GLU A 135 3.40 8.15 -28.58
CA GLU A 135 2.12 8.49 -27.95
C GLU A 135 1.75 7.37 -26.97
N VAL A 136 2.15 7.53 -25.72
CA VAL A 136 2.13 6.46 -24.70
C VAL A 136 0.96 6.57 -23.73
N GLU A 137 0.32 7.73 -23.61
CA GLU A 137 -0.72 7.98 -22.61
C GLU A 137 -1.91 7.01 -22.72
N PRO A 138 -2.49 6.75 -23.92
CA PRO A 138 -3.65 5.85 -24.02
C PRO A 138 -3.28 4.41 -23.63
N ASP A 139 -2.12 3.93 -24.09
CA ASP A 139 -1.61 2.59 -23.79
C ASP A 139 -1.31 2.42 -22.30
N LEU A 140 -0.69 3.43 -21.70
CA LEU A 140 -0.36 3.46 -20.28
C LEU A 140 -1.65 3.43 -19.44
N ARG A 141 -2.66 4.22 -19.83
CA ARG A 141 -3.97 4.23 -19.17
C ARG A 141 -4.64 2.86 -19.20
N ILE A 142 -4.59 2.15 -20.33
CA ILE A 142 -5.15 0.79 -20.47
C ILE A 142 -4.35 -0.22 -19.65
N LYS A 143 -3.02 -0.09 -19.55
CA LYS A 143 -2.20 -1.04 -18.78
C LYS A 143 -2.31 -0.87 -17.26
N LEU A 144 -2.46 0.37 -16.80
CA LEU A 144 -2.48 0.71 -15.37
C LEU A 144 -3.89 0.73 -14.76
N THR A 145 -4.93 0.74 -15.59
CA THR A 145 -6.32 0.73 -15.11
C THR A 145 -6.71 -0.65 -14.59
N SER A 146 -7.44 -0.65 -13.47
CA SER A 146 -8.14 -1.85 -12.98
C SER A 146 -9.55 -1.98 -13.58
N PHE A 147 -9.99 -0.98 -14.36
CA PHE A 147 -11.30 -1.01 -15.01
C PHE A 147 -11.27 -1.91 -16.25
N PRO A 148 -12.24 -2.83 -16.41
CA PRO A 148 -12.33 -3.64 -17.60
C PRO A 148 -12.65 -2.78 -18.83
N ALA A 149 -12.06 -3.13 -19.98
CA ALA A 149 -12.36 -2.47 -21.24
C ALA A 149 -13.81 -2.79 -21.66
N ASN A 150 -14.59 -1.76 -21.97
CA ASN A 150 -15.93 -1.95 -22.53
C ASN A 150 -15.82 -2.27 -24.04
N LEU A 151 -15.57 -3.55 -24.33
CA LEU A 151 -15.36 -4.05 -25.69
C LEU A 151 -16.58 -3.85 -26.59
N GLU A 152 -17.78 -3.99 -26.04
CA GLU A 152 -19.03 -3.82 -26.79
C GLU A 152 -19.19 -2.39 -27.31
N PHE A 153 -18.92 -1.39 -26.46
CA PHE A 153 -18.91 0.01 -26.85
C PHE A 153 -17.84 0.30 -27.91
N LEU A 154 -16.65 -0.27 -27.77
CA LEU A 154 -15.54 -0.06 -28.72
C LEU A 154 -15.84 -0.67 -30.09
N VAL A 155 -16.40 -1.87 -30.14
CA VAL A 155 -16.80 -2.55 -31.39
C VAL A 155 -17.90 -1.77 -32.10
N LYS A 156 -18.90 -1.27 -31.36
CA LYS A 156 -20.02 -0.51 -31.93
C LYS A 156 -19.60 0.82 -32.57
N ASN A 157 -18.57 1.47 -32.02
CA ASN A 157 -18.10 2.79 -32.47
C ASN A 157 -16.92 2.73 -33.45
N LYS A 158 -16.37 1.54 -33.73
CA LYS A 158 -15.34 1.41 -34.77
C LYS A 158 -15.99 1.37 -36.15
N GLN A 159 -15.63 2.33 -36.99
CA GLN A 159 -16.01 2.31 -38.40
C GLN A 159 -15.27 1.16 -39.09
N HIS A 160 -16.02 0.26 -39.73
CA HIS A 160 -15.44 -0.81 -40.53
C HIS A 160 -14.77 -0.16 -41.77
N HIS A 161 -13.45 -0.15 -41.79
CA HIS A 161 -12.72 0.20 -43.01
C HIS A 161 -12.73 -1.06 -43.89
N THR A 162 -13.74 -1.18 -44.73
CA THR A 162 -13.70 -2.14 -45.84
C THR A 162 -12.59 -1.68 -46.77
N SER A 163 -11.51 -2.45 -46.83
CA SER A 163 -10.41 -2.23 -47.77
C SER A 163 -10.95 -2.12 -49.21
N HIS A 164 -10.27 -1.32 -50.03
CA HIS A 164 -10.44 -1.24 -51.49
C HIS A 164 -10.14 -2.57 -52.18
#